data_AF-A0A975GTD5-F1
#
_entry.id   AF-A0A975GTD5-F1
#
_cell.length_a   1.000
_cell.length_b   1.000
_cell.length_c   1.000
_cell.angle_alpha   90.00
_cell.angle_beta   90.00
_cell.angle_gamma   90.00
#
_symmetry.space_group_name_H-M   'P 1'
#
loop_
_entity.id
_entity.type
_entity.pdbx_description
1 polymer ?
#
loop_
_entity_poly.entity_id
_entity_poly.type
_entity_poly.pdbx_seq_one_letter_code
_entity_poly.pdbx_strand_id
1 'polypeptide(L)'
;MKHMKKIIKNQKGFTLIEIIAVLVILGILAAVAVPKFMSLTETAKQKAVDGALSAGQSSVSMQYARLSLSNDAEPDMTTLAKYASNQVGGDFTFTFEASGTTGILITVTREEKTATYFWKRPGL
;
A
#
# COMPACT_ATOMS: atom_id res chain seq x y z
N MET A 1 -15.19 51.58 54.56
CA MET A 1 -13.87 50.91 54.39
C MET A 1 -14.10 49.45 53.98
N LYS A 2 -13.90 49.09 52.70
CA LYS A 2 -13.96 47.69 52.23
C LYS A 2 -12.54 47.11 52.20
N HIS A 3 -12.27 46.10 53.02
CA HIS A 3 -11.03 45.33 52.97
C HIS A 3 -11.09 44.34 51.79
N MET A 4 -10.33 44.62 50.74
CA MET A 4 -10.19 43.74 49.58
C MET A 4 -9.18 42.63 49.93
N LYS A 5 -9.68 41.44 50.28
CA LYS A 5 -8.85 40.27 50.59
C LYS A 5 -8.21 39.75 49.29
N LYS A 6 -6.92 40.04 49.09
CA LYS A 6 -6.16 39.62 47.91
C LYS A 6 -5.99 38.10 47.93
N ILE A 7 -6.70 37.39 47.05
CA ILE A 7 -6.51 35.95 46.86
C ILE A 7 -5.16 35.75 46.15
N ILE A 8 -4.16 35.27 46.87
CA ILE A 8 -2.88 34.87 46.28
C ILE A 8 -3.12 33.53 45.57
N LYS A 9 -3.20 33.56 44.24
CA LYS A 9 -3.23 32.33 43.43
C LYS A 9 -1.85 31.67 43.50
N ASN A 10 -1.78 30.48 44.07
CA ASN A 10 -0.57 29.67 44.14
C ASN A 10 -0.22 29.15 42.73
N GLN A 11 0.64 29.87 42.02
CA GLN A 11 1.18 29.46 40.72
C GLN A 11 2.17 28.30 40.95
N LYS A 12 1.68 27.06 41.07
CA LYS A 12 2.51 25.87 41.00
C LYS A 12 2.98 25.71 39.55
N GLY A 13 4.09 26.36 39.22
CA GLY A 13 4.77 26.18 37.93
C GLY A 13 5.34 24.76 37.82
N PHE A 14 5.39 24.24 36.59
CA PHE A 14 6.08 23.00 36.25
C PHE A 14 7.56 23.12 36.64
N THR A 15 8.11 22.09 37.29
CA THR A 15 9.52 22.06 37.65
C THR A 15 10.38 21.63 36.46
N LEU A 16 11.64 22.08 36.43
CA LEU A 16 12.58 21.69 35.38
C LEU A 16 12.80 20.16 35.34
N ILE A 17 12.79 19.53 36.52
CA ILE A 17 12.98 18.08 36.65
C ILE A 17 11.82 17.30 36.03
N GLU A 18 10.58 17.81 36.11
CA GLU A 18 9.42 17.18 35.48
C GLU A 18 9.53 17.22 33.94
N ILE A 19 10.02 18.33 33.38
CA ILE A 19 10.24 18.42 31.92
C ILE A 19 11.37 17.49 31.48
N ILE A 20 12.46 17.41 32.23
CA ILE A 20 13.59 16.52 31.91
C ILE A 20 13.15 15.04 31.97
N ALA A 21 12.42 14.64 33.00
CA ALA A 21 11.92 13.28 33.13
C ALA A 21 11.02 12.88 31.94
N VAL A 22 10.14 13.79 31.50
CA VAL A 22 9.28 13.57 30.32
C VAL A 22 10.10 13.44 29.04
N LEU A 23 11.08 14.31 28.82
CA LEU A 23 11.94 14.24 27.63
C LEU A 23 12.75 12.94 27.57
N VAL A 24 13.24 12.46 28.71
CA VAL A 24 13.95 11.17 28.80
C VAL A 24 13.02 10.02 28.41
N ILE A 25 11.80 9.98 28.95
CA ILE A 25 10.81 8.94 28.61
C ILE A 25 10.44 9.02 27.12
N LEU A 26 10.13 10.20 26.59
CA LEU A 26 9.82 10.40 25.18
C LEU A 26 11.00 10.02 24.27
N GLY A 27 12.24 10.28 24.69
CA GLY A 27 13.44 9.89 23.97
C GLY A 27 13.58 8.38 23.83
N ILE A 28 13.36 7.62 24.92
CA ILE A 28 13.39 6.16 24.91
C ILE A 28 12.26 5.61 24.04
N LEU A 29 11.04 6.15 24.18
CA LEU A 29 9.90 5.73 23.36
C LEU A 29 10.15 6.00 21.88
N ALA A 30 10.67 7.17 21.52
CA ALA A 30 10.97 7.53 20.13
C ALA A 30 12.05 6.60 19.54
N ALA A 31 13.10 6.28 20.29
CA ALA A 31 14.18 5.39 19.85
C ALA A 31 13.68 4.00 19.43
N VAL A 32 12.64 3.48 20.10
CA VAL A 32 12.05 2.16 19.77
C VAL A 32 10.89 2.29 18.77
N ALA A 33 10.06 3.33 18.89
CA ALA A 33 8.84 3.48 18.10
C ALA A 33 9.13 3.85 16.63
N VAL A 34 10.08 4.75 16.37
CA VAL A 34 10.42 5.22 15.02
C VAL A 34 10.86 4.08 14.09
N PRO A 35 11.87 3.25 14.43
CA PRO A 35 12.30 2.17 13.53
C PRO A 35 11.19 1.14 13.28
N LYS A 36 10.39 0.85 14.32
CA LYS A 36 9.24 -0.07 14.20
C LYS A 36 8.15 0.50 13.29
N PHE A 37 7.85 1.79 13.40
CA PHE A 37 6.86 2.44 12.54
C PHE A 37 7.31 2.46 11.07
N MET A 38 8.59 2.72 10.82
CA MET A 38 9.16 2.66 9.47
C MET A 38 9.06 1.26 8.86
N SER A 39 9.42 0.22 9.61
CA SER A 39 9.34 -1.16 9.11
C SER A 39 7.90 -1.63 8.87
N LEU A 40 6.96 -1.21 9.72
CA LEU A 40 5.53 -1.48 9.51
C LEU A 40 4.99 -0.77 8.28
N THR A 41 5.38 0.49 8.06
CA THR A 41 4.98 1.25 6.88
C THR A 41 5.51 0.58 5.61
N GLU A 42 6.77 0.14 5.63
CA GLU A 42 7.40 -0.55 4.51
C GLU A 42 6.71 -1.87 4.18
N THR A 43 6.40 -2.66 5.21
CA THR A 43 5.66 -3.92 5.04
C THR A 43 4.25 -3.66 4.51
N ALA A 44 3.57 -2.63 5.02
CA ALA A 44 2.23 -2.25 4.56
C ALA A 44 2.23 -1.83 3.09
N LYS A 45 3.23 -1.05 2.64
CA LYS A 45 3.39 -0.69 1.23
C LYS A 45 3.58 -1.93 0.35
N GLN A 46 4.43 -2.88 0.77
CA GLN A 46 4.63 -4.13 0.03
C GLN A 46 3.33 -4.94 -0.05
N LYS A 47 2.63 -5.12 1.07
CA LYS A 47 1.36 -5.86 1.12
C LYS A 47 0.27 -5.21 0.27
N ALA A 48 0.24 -3.89 0.19
CA ALA A 48 -0.68 -3.16 -0.66
C ALA A 48 -0.43 -3.47 -2.14
N VAL A 49 0.83 -3.50 -2.58
CA VAL A 49 1.20 -3.88 -3.96
C VAL A 49 0.91 -5.36 -4.23
N ASP A 50 1.19 -6.26 -3.29
CA ASP A 50 0.87 -7.70 -3.43
C ASP A 50 -0.65 -7.94 -3.56
N GLY A 51 -1.46 -7.20 -2.79
CA GLY A 51 -2.92 -7.26 -2.87
C GLY A 51 -3.44 -6.72 -4.20
N ALA A 52 -2.88 -5.59 -4.66
CA ALA A 52 -3.18 -5.03 -5.97
C ALA A 52 -2.80 -5.99 -7.11
N LEU A 53 -1.66 -6.68 -7.02
CA LEU A 53 -1.24 -7.71 -7.98
C LEU A 53 -2.26 -8.86 -8.08
N SER A 54 -2.85 -9.27 -6.96
CA SER A 54 -3.89 -10.31 -6.95
C SER A 54 -5.17 -9.86 -7.67
N ALA A 55 -5.53 -8.57 -7.58
CA ALA A 55 -6.60 -7.99 -8.38
C ALA A 55 -6.25 -8.00 -9.89
N GLY A 56 -4.99 -7.68 -10.24
CA GLY A 56 -4.49 -7.78 -11.62
C GLY A 56 -4.58 -9.20 -12.19
N GLN A 57 -4.19 -10.22 -11.42
CA GLN A 57 -4.31 -11.63 -11.81
C GLN A 57 -5.77 -12.04 -12.06
N SER A 58 -6.67 -11.57 -11.20
CA SER A 58 -8.11 -11.83 -11.33
C SER A 58 -8.68 -11.17 -12.59
N SER A 59 -8.26 -9.94 -12.91
CA SER A 59 -8.63 -9.23 -14.14
C SER A 59 -8.23 -10.01 -15.40
N VAL A 60 -6.97 -10.48 -15.46
CA VAL A 60 -6.48 -11.28 -16.59
C VAL A 60 -7.27 -12.58 -16.73
N SER A 61 -7.49 -13.30 -15.63
CA SER A 61 -8.22 -14.59 -15.66
C SER A 61 -9.68 -14.42 -16.09
N MET A 62 -10.36 -13.39 -15.57
CA MET A 62 -11.74 -13.06 -15.94
C MET A 62 -11.84 -12.68 -17.42
N GLN A 63 -10.91 -11.86 -17.91
CA GLN A 63 -10.93 -11.41 -19.29
C GLN A 63 -10.55 -12.54 -20.26
N TYR A 64 -9.65 -13.44 -19.87
CA TYR A 64 -9.35 -14.63 -20.65
C TYR A 64 -10.59 -15.52 -20.81
N ALA A 65 -11.30 -15.80 -19.71
CA ALA A 65 -12.55 -16.55 -19.75
C ALA A 65 -13.59 -15.86 -20.66
N ARG A 66 -13.75 -14.54 -20.52
CA ARG A 66 -14.68 -13.77 -21.35
C ARG A 66 -14.35 -13.87 -22.84
N LEU A 67 -13.08 -13.69 -23.21
CA LEU A 67 -12.65 -13.73 -24.61
C LEU A 67 -12.75 -15.12 -25.23
N SER A 68 -12.51 -16.16 -24.43
CA SER A 68 -12.62 -17.57 -24.85
C SER A 68 -14.07 -17.98 -25.11
N LEU A 69 -15.04 -17.32 -24.46
CA LEU A 69 -16.47 -17.55 -24.71
C LEU A 69 -17.00 -16.72 -25.88
N SER A 70 -16.41 -15.54 -26.16
CA SER A 70 -16.93 -14.62 -27.17
C SER A 70 -16.35 -14.83 -28.56
N ASN A 71 -15.14 -15.38 -28.65
CA ASN A 71 -14.49 -15.67 -29.92
C ASN A 71 -14.43 -17.19 -30.07
N ASP A 72 -14.78 -17.70 -31.25
CA ASP A 72 -14.68 -19.13 -31.60
C ASP A 72 -13.22 -19.59 -31.77
N ALA A 73 -12.28 -18.82 -31.20
CA ALA A 73 -10.84 -19.00 -31.27
C ALA A 73 -10.19 -18.55 -29.95
N GLU A 74 -9.12 -19.26 -29.60
CA GLU A 74 -8.30 -19.00 -28.43
C GLU A 74 -7.80 -17.53 -28.37
N PRO A 75 -7.97 -16.82 -27.23
CA PRO A 75 -7.60 -15.41 -27.13
C PRO A 75 -6.12 -15.17 -27.44
N ASP A 76 -5.84 -14.14 -28.24
CA ASP A 76 -4.50 -13.59 -28.40
C ASP A 76 -4.05 -12.86 -27.11
N MET A 77 -2.80 -13.05 -26.71
CA MET A 77 -2.26 -12.51 -25.46
C MET A 77 -2.09 -10.98 -25.51
N THR A 78 -1.82 -10.41 -26.68
CA THR A 78 -1.74 -8.95 -26.84
C THR A 78 -3.12 -8.32 -26.64
N THR A 79 -4.14 -8.95 -27.20
CA THR A 79 -5.54 -8.55 -27.02
C THR A 79 -5.98 -8.69 -25.56
N LEU A 80 -5.65 -9.82 -24.92
CA LEU A 80 -5.93 -10.04 -23.51
C LEU A 80 -5.30 -8.96 -22.61
N ALA A 81 -4.03 -8.64 -22.81
CA ALA A 81 -3.32 -7.61 -22.04
C ALA A 81 -4.04 -6.25 -22.10
N LYS A 82 -4.48 -5.84 -23.30
CA LYS A 82 -5.19 -4.57 -23.51
C LYS A 82 -6.55 -4.52 -22.80
N TYR A 83 -7.28 -5.63 -22.75
CA TYR A 83 -8.57 -5.64 -22.06
C TYR A 83 -8.39 -5.74 -20.54
N ALA A 84 -7.35 -6.44 -20.06
CA ALA A 84 -7.03 -6.53 -18.64
C ALA A 84 -6.66 -5.16 -18.05
N SER A 85 -5.98 -4.30 -18.81
CA SER A 85 -5.61 -2.94 -18.38
C SER A 85 -6.80 -1.99 -18.19
N ASN A 86 -7.94 -2.25 -18.83
CA ASN A 86 -9.11 -1.36 -18.75
C ASN A 86 -9.93 -1.53 -17.46
N GLN A 87 -9.60 -2.51 -16.62
CA GLN A 87 -10.35 -2.85 -15.40
C GLN A 87 -9.61 -2.47 -14.13
N VAL A 88 -8.48 -1.79 -14.23
CA VAL A 88 -7.63 -1.52 -13.07
C VAL A 88 -7.23 -0.05 -13.01
N GLY A 89 -7.44 0.56 -11.84
CA GLY A 89 -7.18 1.98 -11.60
C GLY A 89 -7.07 2.28 -10.10
N GLY A 90 -6.64 3.50 -9.78
CA GLY A 90 -6.37 3.96 -8.41
C GLY A 90 -4.91 4.39 -8.22
N ASP A 91 -4.39 4.26 -7.00
CA ASP A 91 -3.02 4.66 -6.60
C ASP A 91 -1.91 3.76 -7.14
N PHE A 92 -2.25 2.76 -7.96
CA PHE A 92 -1.32 1.75 -8.47
C PHE A 92 -1.24 1.83 -9.98
N THR A 93 -0.03 1.73 -10.50
CA THR A 93 0.23 1.59 -11.94
C THR A 93 0.28 0.12 -12.28
N PHE A 94 -0.56 -0.31 -13.22
CA PHE A 94 -0.59 -1.68 -13.72
C PHE A 94 -0.05 -1.73 -15.14
N THR A 95 0.86 -2.66 -15.38
CA THR A 95 1.34 -3.01 -16.72
C THR A 95 1.04 -4.47 -16.98
N PHE A 96 0.41 -4.75 -18.12
CA PHE A 96 0.11 -6.08 -18.60
C PHE A 96 0.85 -6.27 -19.92
N GLU A 97 1.82 -7.18 -19.95
CA GLU A 97 2.63 -7.43 -21.13
C GLU A 97 2.44 -8.87 -21.60
N ALA A 98 2.09 -9.05 -22.87
CA ALA A 98 2.04 -10.38 -23.47
C ALA A 98 3.45 -10.97 -23.55
N SER A 99 3.64 -12.16 -22.98
CA SER A 99 4.89 -12.91 -23.12
C SER A 99 4.70 -14.00 -24.18
N GLY A 100 4.88 -13.63 -25.43
CA GLY A 100 4.62 -14.53 -26.57
C GLY A 100 3.18 -15.08 -26.54
N THR A 101 3.05 -16.39 -26.67
CA THR A 101 1.75 -17.10 -26.65
C THR A 101 1.43 -17.79 -25.32
N THR A 102 2.34 -17.70 -24.34
CA THR A 102 2.33 -18.55 -23.14
C THR A 102 1.67 -17.91 -21.92
N GLY A 103 1.53 -16.59 -21.89
CA GLY A 103 0.94 -15.90 -20.74
C GLY A 103 1.12 -14.38 -20.75
N ILE A 104 0.79 -13.76 -19.61
CA ILE A 104 0.84 -12.31 -19.37
C ILE A 104 1.77 -12.04 -18.19
N LEU A 105 2.74 -11.15 -18.38
CA LEU A 105 3.50 -10.56 -17.29
C LEU A 105 2.70 -9.39 -16.72
N ILE A 106 2.33 -9.51 -15.44
CA ILE A 106 1.60 -8.50 -14.70
C ILE A 106 2.59 -7.81 -13.78
N THR A 107 2.76 -6.51 -13.95
CA THR A 107 3.59 -5.67 -13.07
C THR A 107 2.72 -4.62 -12.43
N VAL A 108 2.82 -4.51 -11.10
CA VAL A 108 2.12 -3.50 -10.32
C VAL A 108 3.13 -2.67 -9.57
N THR A 109 3.06 -1.36 -9.72
CA THR A 109 3.97 -0.43 -9.06
C THR A 109 3.19 0.63 -8.30
N ARG A 110 3.65 0.95 -7.10
CA ARG A 110 3.25 2.12 -6.32
C ARG A 110 4.48 2.71 -5.65
N GLU A 111 4.78 3.96 -5.99
CA GLU A 111 6.02 4.64 -5.55
C GLU A 111 7.26 3.78 -5.86
N GLU A 112 8.02 3.36 -4.85
CA GLU A 112 9.22 2.53 -4.96
C GLU A 112 8.95 1.02 -4.87
N LYS A 113 7.70 0.61 -4.64
CA LYS A 113 7.32 -0.80 -4.51
C LYS A 113 6.76 -1.34 -5.82
N THR A 114 7.37 -2.41 -6.29
CA THR A 114 6.94 -3.14 -7.48
C THR A 114 6.77 -4.61 -7.13
N ALA A 115 5.69 -5.21 -7.61
CA ALA A 115 5.51 -6.65 -7.60
C ALA A 115 5.13 -7.12 -9.00
N THR A 116 5.65 -8.29 -9.38
CA THR A 116 5.47 -8.84 -10.70
C THR A 116 5.03 -10.30 -10.58
N TYR A 117 4.12 -10.71 -11.45
CA TYR A 117 3.65 -12.08 -11.54
C TYR A 117 3.46 -12.47 -13.00
N PHE A 118 3.92 -13.67 -13.34
CA PHE A 118 3.67 -14.26 -14.65
C PHE A 118 2.42 -15.13 -14.59
N TRP A 119 1.33 -14.66 -15.19
CA TRP A 119 0.13 -15.44 -15.37
C TRP A 119 0.31 -16.35 -16.58
N LYS A 120 0.29 -17.66 -16.35
CA LYS A 120 0.39 -18.67 -17.41
C LYS A 120 -0.99 -18.91 -18.02
N ARG A 121 -1.05 -19.00 -19.35
CA ARG A 121 -2.24 -19.40 -20.08
C ARG A 121 -2.71 -20.79 -19.61
N PRO A 122 -4.00 -20.98 -19.28
CA PRO A 122 -4.55 -22.30 -19.01
C PRO A 122 -4.40 -23.24 -20.21
N GLY A 123 -4.05 -24.50 -19.96
CA GLY A 123 -3.93 -25.53 -21.01
C GLY A 123 -2.57 -25.60 -21.74
N LEU A 124 -1.59 -24.76 -21.34
CA LEU A 124 -0.19 -24.85 -21.75
C LEU A 124 0.72 -25.27 -20.59
#